data_AF-W7XBV0-F1
#
_entry.id   AF-W7XBV0-F1
#
_cell.length_a   1.000
_cell.length_b   1.000
_cell.length_c   1.000
_cell.angle_alpha   90.00
_cell.angle_beta   90.00
_cell.angle_gamma   90.00
#
_symmetry.space_group_name_H-M   'P 1'
#
loop_
_entity.id
_entity.type
_entity.pdbx_description
1 polymer ?
#
loop_
_entity_poly.entity_id
_entity_poly.type
_entity_poly.pdbx_seq_one_letter_code
_entity_poly.pdbx_strand_id
1 'polypeptide(L)'
;MGFNKIDIFGSNVSIKFQGLDAHQTRVGACFTVLVFTLVFLRLIILVNNSVNGYNPTVLYQERFVQDPKMFEITPNSLSLALGLLDMNFNYYIDETIFNIQGVHIIKQNVWNNSTNQYEQILSQKVFNLVNCTDEHIPDPQLRDFFLQSNLYMHQCIPLDLSLQIQGQFNSEVYQELNFYFKKCSGLKCKNDSDINKLLSSNNVELVFTDIFFSPQNKENPFTKFSRDLYWVTSQNLPRFVNVFMRNNYVETDVGWITQNLMTNIYPSYSYDDVQVLFRLAFIFLLIQNNI
;
A
#
# COMPACT_ATOMS: atom_id res chain seq x y z
N MET A 1 -40.74 -39.11 33.25
CA MET A 1 -40.80 -38.01 32.27
C MET A 1 -39.42 -37.89 31.62
N GLY A 2 -39.15 -38.09 30.33
CA GLY A 2 -39.94 -38.42 29.16
C GLY A 2 -38.99 -38.39 27.96
N PHE A 3 -37.92 -39.20 27.97
CA PHE A 3 -36.90 -39.28 26.90
C PHE A 3 -37.48 -39.68 25.53
N ASN A 4 -38.69 -40.24 25.51
CA ASN A 4 -39.38 -40.68 24.30
C ASN A 4 -39.87 -39.52 23.41
N LYS A 5 -39.85 -38.27 23.88
CA LYS A 5 -40.19 -37.09 23.06
C LYS A 5 -38.99 -36.44 22.36
N ILE A 6 -37.77 -36.87 22.70
CA ILE A 6 -36.52 -36.27 22.20
C ILE A 6 -35.96 -37.06 21.02
N ASP A 7 -36.42 -38.30 20.80
CA ASP A 7 -36.02 -39.12 19.67
C ASP A 7 -36.76 -38.69 18.39
N ILE A 8 -36.12 -37.84 17.59
CA ILE A 8 -36.64 -37.33 16.31
C ILE A 8 -36.37 -38.32 15.16
N PHE A 9 -35.49 -39.31 15.37
CA PHE A 9 -35.10 -40.30 14.35
C PHE A 9 -35.72 -41.69 14.55
N GLY A 10 -36.41 -41.92 15.67
CA GLY A 10 -37.20 -43.12 15.90
C GLY A 10 -38.32 -43.23 14.86
N SER A 11 -38.13 -44.06 13.84
CA SER A 11 -39.22 -44.41 12.94
C SER A 11 -40.19 -45.34 13.68
N ASN A 12 -41.50 -45.12 13.49
CA ASN A 12 -42.53 -46.02 14.03
C ASN A 12 -42.52 -47.34 13.25
N VAL A 13 -41.57 -48.22 13.55
CA VAL A 13 -41.63 -49.61 13.09
C VAL A 13 -42.54 -50.36 14.06
N SER A 14 -43.79 -50.59 13.64
CA SER A 14 -44.78 -51.32 14.42
C SER A 14 -44.55 -52.83 14.37
N ILE A 15 -43.45 -53.31 14.97
CA ILE A 15 -43.30 -54.74 15.28
C ILE A 15 -43.73 -54.93 16.73
N LYS A 16 -44.91 -55.52 16.90
CA LYS A 16 -45.45 -55.92 18.21
C LYS A 16 -44.98 -57.35 18.49
N PHE A 17 -44.23 -57.57 19.57
CA PHE A 17 -43.95 -58.91 20.08
C PHE A 17 -44.66 -59.06 21.42
N GLN A 18 -45.58 -60.04 21.51
CA GLN A 18 -46.41 -60.30 22.70
C GLN A 18 -47.23 -59.10 23.23
N GLY A 19 -47.72 -58.24 22.33
CA GLY A 19 -48.63 -57.15 22.71
C GLY A 19 -47.97 -55.93 23.37
N LEU A 20 -46.64 -55.91 23.47
CA LEU A 20 -45.86 -54.76 23.92
C LEU A 20 -45.06 -54.18 22.75
N ASP A 21 -45.01 -52.85 22.65
CA ASP A 21 -44.22 -52.15 21.63
C ASP A 21 -42.73 -52.38 21.91
N ALA A 22 -42.06 -53.17 21.07
CA ALA A 22 -40.68 -53.61 21.29
C ALA A 22 -39.60 -52.56 20.95
N HIS A 23 -40.00 -51.34 20.56
CA HIS A 23 -39.09 -50.34 20.02
C HIS A 23 -39.23 -48.98 20.73
N GLN A 24 -38.65 -48.87 21.93
CA GLN A 24 -38.20 -47.61 22.51
C GLN A 24 -36.77 -47.78 22.98
N THR A 25 -35.83 -47.82 22.04
CA THR A 25 -34.41 -47.92 22.38
C THR A 25 -33.92 -46.56 22.88
N ARG A 26 -33.52 -46.48 24.15
CA ARG A 26 -32.84 -45.31 24.75
C ARG A 26 -31.57 -44.89 23.95
N VAL A 27 -31.10 -45.77 23.07
CA VAL A 27 -30.01 -45.55 22.12
C VAL A 27 -30.34 -44.46 21.10
N GLY A 28 -31.57 -44.38 20.58
CA GLY A 28 -31.98 -43.35 19.62
C GLY A 28 -32.01 -41.94 20.22
N ALA A 29 -32.51 -41.82 21.46
CA ALA A 29 -32.44 -40.59 22.23
C ALA A 29 -30.99 -40.17 22.52
N CYS A 30 -30.10 -41.11 22.85
CA CYS A 30 -28.67 -40.83 23.05
C CYS A 30 -28.01 -40.31 21.75
N PHE A 31 -28.29 -40.95 20.62
CA PHE A 31 -27.81 -40.50 19.30
C PHE A 31 -28.33 -39.11 18.95
N THR A 32 -29.61 -38.83 19.21
CA THR A 32 -30.22 -37.52 18.93
C THR A 32 -29.57 -36.42 19.77
N VAL A 33 -29.33 -36.68 21.07
CA VAL A 33 -28.62 -35.75 21.95
C VAL A 33 -27.18 -35.52 21.49
N LEU A 34 -26.48 -36.58 21.04
CA LEU A 34 -25.13 -36.46 20.50
C LEU A 34 -25.11 -35.61 19.23
N VAL A 35 -26.01 -35.86 18.28
CA VAL A 35 -26.11 -35.07 17.05
C VAL A 35 -26.43 -33.61 17.37
N PHE A 36 -27.39 -33.36 18.26
CA PHE A 36 -27.74 -32.00 18.68
C PHE A 36 -26.55 -31.29 19.32
N THR A 37 -25.79 -31.99 20.17
CA THR A 37 -24.59 -31.45 20.81
C THR A 37 -23.52 -31.10 19.77
N LEU A 38 -23.28 -31.97 18.78
CA LEU A 38 -22.33 -31.70 17.71
C LEU A 38 -22.74 -30.51 16.85
N VAL A 39 -24.03 -30.40 16.51
CA VAL A 39 -24.57 -29.27 15.74
C VAL A 39 -24.45 -27.97 16.54
N PHE A 40 -24.79 -27.99 17.82
CA PHE A 40 -24.71 -26.83 18.70
C PHE A 40 -23.26 -26.36 18.89
N LEU A 41 -22.34 -27.30 19.11
CA LEU A 41 -20.91 -27.01 19.21
C LEU A 41 -20.38 -26.41 17.90
N ARG A 42 -20.79 -26.94 16.75
CA ARG A 42 -20.43 -26.39 15.44
C ARG A 42 -20.99 -24.98 15.22
N LEU A 43 -22.21 -24.71 15.69
CA LEU A 43 -22.80 -23.38 15.64
C LEU A 43 -22.02 -22.39 16.51
N ILE A 44 -21.62 -22.77 17.73
CA ILE A 44 -20.76 -21.94 18.58
C ILE A 44 -19.44 -21.62 17.89
N ILE A 45 -18.78 -22.62 17.28
CA ILE A 45 -17.52 -22.40 16.55
C ILE A 45 -17.73 -21.45 15.37
N LEU A 46 -18.82 -21.61 14.62
CA LEU A 46 -19.11 -20.76 13.46
C LEU A 46 -19.40 -19.31 13.88
N VAL A 47 -20.18 -19.12 14.94
CA VAL A 47 -20.44 -17.81 15.54
C VAL A 47 -19.12 -17.19 16.01
N ASN A 48 -18.30 -17.94 16.75
CA ASN A 48 -17.01 -17.46 17.24
C ASN A 48 -16.05 -17.08 16.11
N ASN A 49 -15.98 -17.89 15.04
CA ASN A 49 -15.16 -17.58 13.86
C ASN A 49 -15.67 -16.34 13.13
N SER A 50 -16.99 -16.15 13.04
CA SER A 50 -17.59 -14.96 12.41
C SER A 50 -17.39 -13.68 13.24
N VAL A 51 -17.55 -13.75 14.57
CA VAL A 51 -17.27 -12.61 15.48
C VAL A 51 -15.81 -12.19 15.34
N ASN A 52 -14.89 -13.16 15.49
CA ASN A 52 -13.46 -12.90 15.55
C ASN A 52 -12.81 -12.75 14.17
N GLY A 53 -13.55 -12.97 13.07
CA GLY A 53 -13.03 -12.84 11.72
C GLY A 53 -11.99 -13.91 11.33
N TYR A 54 -12.07 -15.10 11.93
CA TYR A 54 -11.16 -16.20 11.58
C TYR A 54 -11.51 -16.80 10.22
N ASN A 55 -10.49 -16.98 9.37
CA ASN A 55 -10.59 -17.55 8.01
C ASN A 55 -11.62 -16.83 7.11
N PRO A 56 -11.44 -15.52 6.86
CA PRO A 56 -12.33 -14.80 5.96
C PRO A 56 -12.23 -15.36 4.54
N THR A 57 -13.36 -15.37 3.83
CA THR A 57 -13.36 -15.68 2.39
C THR A 57 -12.97 -14.42 1.63
N VAL A 58 -11.85 -14.46 0.92
CA VAL A 58 -11.36 -13.34 0.13
C VAL A 58 -11.78 -13.54 -1.32
N LEU A 59 -12.49 -12.57 -1.88
CA LEU A 59 -12.73 -12.46 -3.31
C LEU A 59 -11.76 -11.41 -3.86
N TYR A 60 -10.82 -11.86 -4.69
CA TYR A 60 -9.90 -10.97 -5.38
C TYR A 60 -10.44 -10.65 -6.78
N GLN A 61 -10.50 -9.36 -7.10
CA GLN A 61 -10.89 -8.88 -8.41
C GLN A 61 -10.00 -7.70 -8.79
N GLU A 62 -9.34 -7.81 -9.94
CA GLU A 62 -8.73 -6.66 -10.61
C GLU A 62 -9.82 -5.93 -11.38
N ARG A 63 -9.88 -4.60 -11.22
CA ARG A 63 -10.85 -3.76 -11.92
C ARG A 63 -10.14 -2.59 -12.54
N PHE A 64 -10.42 -2.35 -13.80
CA PHE A 64 -9.97 -1.15 -14.47
C PHE A 64 -10.67 0.08 -13.87
N VAL A 65 -9.90 1.00 -13.31
CA VAL A 65 -10.38 2.30 -12.83
C VAL A 65 -9.87 3.36 -13.80
N GLN A 66 -10.79 4.15 -14.38
CA GLN A 66 -10.42 5.20 -15.33
C GLN A 66 -9.61 6.31 -14.66
N ASP A 67 -10.03 6.78 -13.48
CA ASP A 67 -9.35 7.85 -12.77
C ASP A 67 -8.98 7.37 -11.36
N PRO A 68 -7.71 7.01 -11.14
CA PRO A 68 -7.22 6.70 -9.81
C PRO A 68 -7.51 7.84 -8.83
N LYS A 69 -8.13 7.50 -7.68
CA LYS A 69 -8.45 8.47 -6.64
C LYS A 69 -7.19 9.12 -6.07
N MET A 70 -7.35 10.39 -5.68
CA MET A 70 -6.34 11.19 -5.01
C MET A 70 -5.76 10.49 -3.78
N PHE A 71 -4.45 10.60 -3.65
CA PHE A 71 -3.70 10.18 -2.48
C PHE A 71 -2.85 11.33 -1.95
N GLU A 72 -3.02 11.66 -0.67
CA GLU A 72 -2.19 12.64 0.02
C GLU A 72 -0.92 11.97 0.57
N ILE A 73 0.23 12.59 0.29
CA ILE A 73 1.55 12.14 0.72
C ILE A 73 1.90 12.89 2.01
N THR A 74 1.92 12.14 3.11
CA THR A 74 2.29 12.61 4.44
C THR A 74 3.19 11.55 5.09
N PRO A 75 3.96 11.90 6.13
CA PRO A 75 4.74 10.93 6.91
C PRO A 75 3.93 9.72 7.40
N ASN A 76 2.62 9.90 7.65
CA ASN A 76 1.73 8.83 8.11
C ASN A 76 1.18 7.97 6.97
N SER A 77 1.04 8.51 5.76
CA SER A 77 0.43 7.82 4.62
C SER A 77 1.48 7.18 3.72
N LEU A 78 2.53 7.92 3.37
CA LEU A 78 3.68 7.48 2.58
C LEU A 78 4.93 8.19 3.09
N SER A 79 5.68 7.52 3.97
CA SER A 79 7.02 8.00 4.34
C SER A 79 7.98 7.69 3.20
N LEU A 80 8.81 8.66 2.81
CA LEU A 80 9.72 8.57 1.68
C LEU A 80 11.07 9.21 2.01
N ALA A 81 12.15 8.51 1.72
CA ALA A 81 13.53 8.93 1.94
C ALA A 81 14.36 8.62 0.69
N LEU A 82 15.09 9.61 0.18
CA LEU A 82 15.98 9.49 -0.98
C LEU A 82 17.44 9.53 -0.54
N GLY A 83 18.20 8.53 -0.96
CA GLY A 83 19.61 8.36 -0.61
C GLY A 83 20.50 8.32 -1.84
N LEU A 84 21.77 8.70 -1.67
CA LEU A 84 22.83 8.41 -2.64
C LEU A 84 23.91 7.57 -1.98
N LEU A 85 24.39 6.57 -2.72
CA LEU A 85 25.48 5.71 -2.32
C LEU A 85 26.61 5.76 -3.35
N ASP A 86 27.85 5.73 -2.85
CA ASP A 86 29.04 5.59 -3.69
C ASP A 86 29.18 4.16 -4.25
N MET A 87 30.25 3.90 -5.02
CA MET A 87 30.53 2.55 -5.55
C MET A 87 30.78 1.48 -4.48
N ASN A 88 31.06 1.88 -3.24
CA ASN A 88 31.30 0.98 -2.11
C ASN A 88 30.05 0.86 -1.22
N PHE A 89 28.89 1.37 -1.67
CA PHE A 89 27.63 1.41 -0.91
C PHE A 89 27.70 2.25 0.37
N ASN A 90 28.58 3.25 0.42
CA ASN A 90 28.58 4.22 1.50
C ASN A 90 27.62 5.36 1.17
N TYR A 91 26.75 5.68 2.12
CA TYR A 91 25.88 6.84 2.03
C TYR A 91 26.67 8.14 2.13
N TYR A 92 26.25 9.12 1.33
CA TYR A 92 26.73 10.48 1.48
C TYR A 92 25.62 11.48 1.18
N ILE A 93 25.63 12.56 1.95
CA ILE A 93 24.75 13.71 1.76
C ILE A 93 25.63 14.95 1.82
N ASP A 94 25.83 15.59 0.67
CA ASP A 94 26.72 16.75 0.56
C ASP A 94 26.19 17.70 -0.51
N GLU A 95 25.57 18.79 -0.06
CA GLU A 95 25.03 19.84 -0.92
C GLU A 95 26.11 20.52 -1.77
N THR A 96 27.39 20.41 -1.40
CA THR A 96 28.52 20.91 -2.19
C THR A 96 28.86 20.02 -3.40
N ILE A 97 28.26 18.83 -3.49
CA ILE A 97 28.44 17.86 -4.58
C ILE A 97 27.17 17.78 -5.44
N PHE A 98 26.01 17.64 -4.82
CA PHE A 98 24.73 17.52 -5.51
C PHE A 98 23.58 18.07 -4.65
N ASN A 99 22.45 18.37 -5.27
CA ASN A 99 21.22 18.75 -4.59
C ASN A 99 20.04 17.99 -5.21
N ILE A 100 19.09 17.53 -4.39
CA ILE A 100 17.83 16.93 -4.83
C ILE A 100 16.75 18.00 -4.80
N GLN A 101 16.12 18.25 -5.95
CA GLN A 101 14.99 19.16 -6.07
C GLN A 101 13.70 18.38 -6.35
N GLY A 102 12.68 18.62 -5.54
CA GLY A 102 11.34 18.14 -5.76
C GLY A 102 10.53 19.08 -6.66
N VAL A 103 9.73 18.54 -7.56
CA VAL A 103 8.76 19.28 -8.38
C VAL A 103 7.45 18.53 -8.36
N HIS A 104 6.40 19.15 -7.84
CA HIS A 104 5.04 18.66 -7.93
C HIS A 104 4.38 19.22 -9.18
N ILE A 105 4.00 18.35 -10.10
CA ILE A 105 3.39 18.72 -11.37
C ILE A 105 1.90 18.41 -11.31
N ILE A 106 1.08 19.40 -11.66
CA ILE A 106 -0.38 19.29 -11.67
C ILE A 106 -0.87 19.70 -13.06
N LYS A 107 -1.59 18.78 -13.71
CA LYS A 107 -2.22 18.98 -15.01
C LYS A 107 -3.73 18.92 -14.83
N GLN A 108 -4.44 19.93 -15.31
CA GLN A 108 -5.90 20.05 -15.19
C GLN A 108 -6.52 20.46 -16.53
N ASN A 109 -7.65 19.86 -16.89
CA ASN A 109 -8.48 20.33 -17.99
C ASN A 109 -9.51 21.33 -17.46
N VAL A 110 -9.42 22.59 -17.89
CA VAL A 110 -10.32 23.65 -17.43
C VAL A 110 -11.15 24.16 -18.60
N TRP A 111 -12.45 24.31 -18.39
CA TRP A 111 -13.34 24.88 -19.40
C TRP A 111 -13.07 26.38 -19.58
N ASN A 112 -12.71 26.79 -20.80
CA ASN A 112 -12.51 28.20 -21.12
C ASN A 112 -13.76 28.78 -21.79
N ASN A 113 -14.46 29.67 -21.08
CA ASN A 113 -15.66 30.36 -21.55
C ASN A 113 -15.44 31.25 -22.80
N SER A 114 -14.20 31.64 -23.09
CA SER A 114 -13.87 32.49 -24.24
C SER A 114 -13.71 31.69 -25.53
N THR A 115 -13.18 30.46 -25.43
CA THR A 115 -12.90 29.59 -26.58
C THR A 115 -13.97 28.50 -26.75
N ASN A 116 -14.86 28.32 -25.77
CA ASN A 116 -15.84 27.21 -25.69
C ASN A 116 -15.18 25.84 -25.85
N GLN A 117 -13.97 25.70 -25.31
CA GLN A 117 -13.17 24.48 -25.37
C GLN A 117 -12.52 24.21 -24.00
N TYR A 118 -12.18 22.94 -23.76
CA TYR A 118 -11.33 22.57 -22.63
C TYR A 118 -9.88 22.89 -22.97
N GLU A 119 -9.23 23.65 -22.09
CA GLU A 119 -7.82 23.97 -22.19
C GLU A 119 -7.05 23.24 -21.07
N GLN A 120 -5.90 22.67 -21.43
CA GLN A 120 -5.05 21.98 -20.48
C GLN A 120 -4.13 23.01 -19.80
N ILE A 121 -4.27 23.14 -18.48
CA ILE A 121 -3.41 23.98 -17.65
C ILE A 121 -2.39 23.08 -16.95
N LEU A 122 -1.11 23.43 -17.06
CA LEU A 122 -0.01 22.79 -16.35
C LEU A 122 0.52 23.75 -15.29
N SER A 123 0.56 23.33 -14.04
CA SER A 123 1.17 24.07 -12.93
C SER A 123 2.24 23.22 -12.26
N GLN A 124 3.27 23.88 -11.73
CA GLN A 124 4.42 23.24 -11.12
C GLN A 124 4.76 23.94 -9.80
N LYS A 125 4.97 23.16 -8.75
CA LYS A 125 5.44 23.64 -7.45
C LYS A 125 6.80 23.01 -7.15
N VAL A 126 7.83 23.84 -7.13
CA VAL A 126 9.20 23.43 -6.80
C VAL A 126 9.41 23.50 -5.30
N PHE A 127 10.07 22.49 -4.72
CA PHE A 127 10.44 22.45 -3.32
C PHE A 127 11.82 21.81 -3.13
N ASN A 128 12.47 22.17 -2.03
CA ASN A 128 13.72 21.54 -1.62
C ASN A 128 13.40 20.43 -0.63
N LEU A 129 14.18 19.35 -0.67
CA LEU A 129 14.12 18.32 0.36
C LEU A 129 14.93 18.76 1.58
N VAL A 130 14.64 18.12 2.71
CA VAL A 130 15.34 18.33 3.98
C VAL A 130 15.99 17.03 4.43
N ASN A 131 16.98 17.10 5.30
CA ASN A 131 17.53 15.89 5.91
C ASN A 131 16.43 15.17 6.67
N CYS A 132 16.35 13.85 6.48
CA CYS A 132 15.37 13.04 7.18
C CYS A 132 15.62 13.04 8.69
N THR A 133 14.53 12.97 9.44
CA THR A 133 14.49 12.86 10.90
C THR A 133 13.48 11.79 11.28
N ASP A 134 13.48 11.40 12.55
CA ASP A 134 12.49 10.47 13.11
C ASP A 134 11.03 10.89 12.85
N GLU A 135 10.75 12.19 12.77
CA GLU A 135 9.41 12.71 12.53
C GLU A 135 8.91 12.41 11.10
N HIS A 136 9.82 12.16 10.16
CA HIS A 136 9.47 11.75 8.80
C HIS A 136 9.01 10.28 8.76
N ILE A 137 9.40 9.46 9.73
CA ILE A 137 9.01 8.04 9.86
C ILE A 137 8.33 7.83 11.23
N PRO A 138 7.09 8.33 11.41
CA PRO A 138 6.43 8.37 12.72
C PRO A 138 6.18 6.97 13.29
N ASP A 139 5.92 5.97 12.44
CA ASP A 139 5.72 4.58 12.85
C ASP A 139 7.05 3.94 13.30
N PRO A 140 7.21 3.56 14.58
CA PRO A 140 8.43 2.94 15.07
C PRO A 140 8.79 1.62 14.37
N GLN A 141 7.79 0.81 13.99
CA GLN A 141 8.04 -0.47 13.33
C GLN A 141 8.65 -0.29 11.95
N LEU A 142 8.21 0.75 11.24
CA LEU A 142 8.76 1.09 9.93
C LEU A 142 10.14 1.75 10.07
N ARG A 143 10.31 2.60 11.09
CA ARG A 143 11.53 3.36 11.36
C ARG A 143 12.75 2.49 11.56
N ASP A 144 12.61 1.33 12.21
CA ASP A 144 13.73 0.41 12.42
C ASP A 144 14.40 0.01 11.10
N PHE A 145 13.63 -0.20 10.03
CA PHE A 145 14.17 -0.48 8.70
C PHE A 145 14.87 0.73 8.10
N PHE A 146 14.26 1.92 8.17
CA PHE A 146 14.88 3.14 7.65
C PHE A 146 16.20 3.46 8.37
N LEU A 147 16.28 3.20 9.68
CA LEU A 147 17.52 3.36 10.45
C LEU A 147 18.61 2.37 10.00
N GLN A 148 18.25 1.14 9.63
CA GLN A 148 19.19 0.17 9.04
C GLN A 148 19.73 0.65 7.69
N SER A 149 18.92 1.38 6.92
CA SER A 149 19.34 2.09 5.70
C SER A 149 19.99 3.45 5.97
N ASN A 150 20.46 3.76 7.18
CA ASN A 150 21.05 5.08 7.50
C ASN A 150 20.13 6.28 7.19
N LEU A 151 18.90 6.28 7.71
CA LEU A 151 17.90 7.35 7.56
C LEU A 151 18.48 8.78 7.58
N TYR A 152 19.38 9.09 8.51
CA TYR A 152 19.94 10.44 8.66
C TYR A 152 20.84 10.89 7.50
N MET A 153 21.22 9.97 6.61
CA MET A 153 21.95 10.26 5.36
C MET A 153 21.02 10.38 4.15
N HIS A 154 19.70 10.35 4.36
CA HIS A 154 18.70 10.54 3.32
C HIS A 154 18.11 11.96 3.34
N GLN A 155 17.50 12.33 2.22
CA GLN A 155 16.67 13.52 2.08
C GLN A 155 15.19 13.15 1.96
N CYS A 156 14.35 13.86 2.71
CA CYS A 156 12.92 13.65 2.83
C CYS A 156 12.13 14.89 2.39
N ILE A 157 10.85 14.68 2.12
CA ILE A 157 9.89 15.77 1.86
C ILE A 157 9.68 16.55 3.18
N PRO A 158 9.70 17.90 3.18
CA PRO A 158 9.45 18.70 4.38
C PRO A 158 8.10 18.36 5.04
N LEU A 159 8.07 18.29 6.37
CA LEU A 159 6.89 17.88 7.15
C LEU A 159 5.70 18.84 7.02
N ASP A 160 5.95 20.12 6.72
CA ASP A 160 4.93 21.16 6.53
C ASP A 160 4.37 21.21 5.10
N LEU A 161 4.92 20.40 4.19
CA LEU A 161 4.53 20.38 2.79
C LEU A 161 3.47 19.31 2.53
N SER A 162 2.23 19.74 2.29
CA SER A 162 1.18 18.86 1.77
C SER A 162 1.37 18.65 0.25
N LEU A 163 1.52 17.39 -0.14
CA LEU A 163 1.65 16.92 -1.52
C LEU A 163 0.60 15.85 -1.79
N GLN A 164 0.22 15.71 -3.05
CA GLN A 164 -0.78 14.74 -3.48
C GLN A 164 -0.50 14.27 -4.89
N ILE A 165 -0.85 13.02 -5.15
CA ILE A 165 -0.81 12.39 -6.48
C ILE A 165 -2.22 11.92 -6.81
N GLN A 166 -2.61 12.01 -8.08
CA GLN A 166 -3.91 11.53 -8.53
C GLN A 166 -3.94 11.34 -10.03
N GLY A 167 -4.82 10.46 -10.47
CA GLY A 167 -5.13 10.27 -11.88
C GLY A 167 -4.01 9.59 -12.67
N GLN A 168 -4.38 9.13 -13.85
CA GLN A 168 -3.48 8.80 -14.95
C GLN A 168 -3.30 10.01 -15.88
N PHE A 169 -2.36 9.95 -16.81
CA PHE A 169 -2.06 11.07 -17.71
C PHE A 169 -3.30 11.59 -18.47
N ASN A 170 -4.26 10.74 -18.85
CA ASN A 170 -5.45 11.17 -19.60
C ASN A 170 -6.64 11.63 -18.73
N SER A 171 -6.48 11.66 -17.40
CA SER A 171 -7.54 12.07 -16.48
C SER A 171 -7.82 13.56 -16.57
N GLU A 172 -9.00 13.98 -16.09
CA GLU A 172 -9.34 15.41 -15.94
C GLU A 172 -8.30 16.16 -15.09
N VAL A 173 -7.81 15.49 -14.05
CA VAL A 173 -6.69 15.97 -13.24
C VAL A 173 -5.64 14.88 -13.09
N TYR A 174 -4.40 15.22 -13.42
CA TYR A 174 -3.24 14.36 -13.28
C TYR A 174 -2.19 15.06 -12.40
N GLN A 175 -1.63 14.33 -11.43
CA GLN A 175 -0.60 14.84 -10.52
C GLN A 175 0.52 13.83 -10.32
N GLU A 176 1.76 14.29 -10.42
CA GLU A 176 2.98 13.50 -10.24
C GLU A 176 4.01 14.24 -9.40
N LEU A 177 4.90 13.50 -8.75
CA LEU A 177 6.05 14.05 -8.02
C LEU A 177 7.35 13.68 -8.72
N ASN A 178 8.17 14.71 -8.98
CA ASN A 178 9.44 14.54 -9.67
C ASN A 178 10.60 14.90 -8.75
N PHE A 179 11.62 14.05 -8.68
CA PHE A 179 12.85 14.36 -7.97
C PHE A 179 14.02 14.44 -8.94
N TYR A 180 14.70 15.58 -8.93
CA TYR A 180 15.82 15.89 -9.81
C TYR A 180 17.12 15.93 -9.02
N PHE A 181 18.05 15.03 -9.36
CA PHE A 181 19.40 15.03 -8.79
C PHE A 181 20.28 15.93 -9.64
N LYS A 182 20.66 17.08 -9.08
CA LYS A 182 21.42 18.13 -9.78
C LYS A 182 22.84 18.20 -9.24
N LYS A 183 23.82 18.10 -10.14
CA LYS A 183 25.23 18.38 -9.80
C LYS A 183 25.35 19.82 -9.27
N CYS A 184 26.08 20.02 -8.18
CA CYS A 184 26.37 21.35 -7.65
C CYS A 184 27.23 22.14 -8.66
N SER A 185 26.91 23.42 -8.86
CA SER A 185 27.73 24.34 -9.66
C SER A 185 27.93 25.70 -8.97
N GLY A 186 29.12 26.28 -9.12
CA GLY A 186 29.46 27.60 -8.56
C GLY A 186 30.46 27.56 -7.39
N LEU A 187 30.68 28.73 -6.77
CA LEU A 187 31.75 28.98 -5.78
C LEU A 187 31.62 28.19 -4.47
N LYS A 188 30.41 27.71 -4.14
CA LYS A 188 30.14 26.95 -2.90
C LYS A 188 30.28 25.43 -3.09
N CYS A 189 30.52 24.98 -4.31
CA CYS A 189 30.62 23.57 -4.65
C CYS A 189 32.08 23.10 -4.56
N LYS A 190 32.26 21.79 -4.36
CA LYS A 190 33.58 21.18 -4.47
C LYS A 190 34.15 21.33 -5.88
N ASN A 191 35.46 21.10 -6.01
CA ASN A 191 36.12 21.12 -7.30
C ASN A 191 35.50 20.06 -8.23
N ASP A 192 35.41 20.37 -9.52
CA ASP A 192 34.79 19.49 -10.51
C ASP A 192 35.40 18.08 -10.54
N SER A 193 36.71 17.96 -10.29
CA SER A 193 37.38 16.66 -10.22
C SER A 193 36.85 15.78 -9.09
N ASP A 194 36.62 16.36 -7.91
CA ASP A 194 36.11 15.63 -6.74
C ASP A 194 34.65 15.24 -6.95
N ILE A 195 33.85 16.17 -7.50
CA ILE A 195 32.46 15.91 -7.84
C ILE A 195 32.36 14.81 -8.90
N ASN A 196 33.12 14.90 -10.00
CA ASN A 196 33.06 13.93 -11.08
C ASN A 196 33.56 12.54 -10.63
N LYS A 197 34.56 12.47 -9.74
CA LYS A 197 35.02 11.20 -9.18
C LYS A 197 33.91 10.49 -8.42
N LEU A 198 33.20 11.24 -7.57
CA LEU A 198 32.08 10.72 -6.81
C LEU A 198 30.92 10.37 -7.75
N LEU A 199 30.55 11.28 -8.67
CA LEU A 199 29.40 11.15 -9.58
C LEU A 199 29.60 10.18 -10.77
N SER A 200 30.80 9.61 -10.93
CA SER A 200 31.15 8.69 -12.02
C SER A 200 30.39 7.37 -11.99
N SER A 201 29.96 6.91 -10.81
CA SER A 201 29.14 5.72 -10.61
C SER A 201 28.59 5.74 -9.19
N ASN A 202 27.27 5.79 -9.05
CA ASN A 202 26.56 5.84 -7.77
C ASN A 202 25.30 5.01 -7.84
N ASN A 203 24.70 4.79 -6.68
CA ASN A 203 23.36 4.27 -6.59
C ASN A 203 22.45 5.35 -6.02
N VAL A 204 21.29 5.52 -6.65
CA VAL A 204 20.16 6.24 -6.05
C VAL A 204 19.32 5.21 -5.32
N GLU A 205 19.02 5.49 -4.05
CA GLU A 205 18.10 4.70 -3.26
C GLU A 205 16.83 5.49 -3.00
N LEU A 206 15.71 4.78 -3.04
CA LEU A 206 14.44 5.23 -2.52
C LEU A 206 13.98 4.24 -1.46
N VAL A 207 13.89 4.68 -0.21
CA VAL A 207 13.24 3.94 0.87
C VAL A 207 11.87 4.56 1.12
N PHE A 208 10.83 3.74 1.17
CA PHE A 208 9.47 4.21 1.37
C PHE A 208 8.58 3.17 2.06
N THR A 209 7.44 3.62 2.55
CA THR A 209 6.43 2.73 3.14
C THR A 209 5.52 2.16 2.07
N ASP A 210 5.36 0.85 2.07
CA ASP A 210 4.44 0.11 1.21
C ASP A 210 3.44 -0.67 2.07
N ILE A 211 2.43 -1.29 1.44
CA ILE A 211 1.40 -2.07 2.13
C ILE A 211 1.21 -3.44 1.51
N PHE A 212 0.81 -4.40 2.34
CA PHE A 212 0.23 -5.65 1.87
C PHE A 212 -1.12 -5.91 2.56
N PHE A 213 -1.95 -6.69 1.89
CA PHE A 213 -3.26 -7.07 2.40
C PHE A 213 -3.15 -8.25 3.36
N SER A 214 -3.57 -8.05 4.61
CA SER A 214 -3.68 -9.08 5.65
C SER A 214 -5.15 -9.26 6.03
N PRO A 215 -5.85 -10.27 5.49
CA PRO A 215 -7.28 -10.46 5.74
C PRO A 215 -7.58 -10.86 7.19
N GLN A 216 -6.57 -11.32 7.95
CA GLN A 216 -6.73 -11.68 9.36
C GLN A 216 -6.95 -10.47 10.28
N ASN A 217 -6.56 -9.27 9.83
CA ASN A 217 -6.80 -8.04 10.58
C ASN A 217 -8.10 -7.37 10.12
N LYS A 218 -9.19 -7.65 10.83
CA LYS A 218 -10.54 -7.17 10.49
C LYS A 218 -10.69 -5.65 10.56
N GLU A 219 -9.96 -5.00 11.46
CA GLU A 219 -10.05 -3.55 11.67
C GLU A 219 -9.18 -2.78 10.67
N ASN A 220 -7.96 -3.25 10.44
CA ASN A 220 -7.05 -2.67 9.47
C ASN A 220 -6.46 -3.75 8.56
N PRO A 221 -7.09 -4.02 7.40
CA PRO A 221 -6.65 -5.09 6.50
C PRO A 221 -5.34 -4.77 5.78
N PHE A 222 -4.79 -3.56 5.95
CA PHE A 222 -3.52 -3.16 5.36
C PHE A 222 -2.44 -3.11 6.42
N THR A 223 -1.43 -3.96 6.23
CA THR A 223 -0.21 -3.94 7.04
C THR A 223 0.85 -3.17 6.28
N LYS A 224 1.40 -2.14 6.92
CA LYS A 224 2.52 -1.36 6.37
C LYS A 224 3.83 -2.10 6.57
N PHE A 225 4.74 -1.93 5.63
CA PHE A 225 6.12 -2.36 5.74
C PHE A 225 7.03 -1.39 4.98
N SER A 226 8.32 -1.42 5.27
CA SER A 226 9.29 -0.60 4.56
C SER A 226 9.84 -1.34 3.34
N ARG A 227 10.00 -0.64 2.23
CA ARG A 227 10.57 -1.13 0.97
C ARG A 227 11.65 -0.18 0.51
N ASP A 228 12.69 -0.73 -0.09
CA ASP A 228 13.75 -0.03 -0.79
C ASP A 228 13.76 -0.35 -2.28
N LEU A 229 14.17 0.62 -3.09
CA LEU A 229 14.47 0.48 -4.51
C LEU A 229 15.82 1.14 -4.79
N TYR A 230 16.62 0.51 -5.66
CA TYR A 230 17.97 0.98 -5.99
C TYR A 230 18.21 1.03 -7.49
N TRP A 231 18.80 2.13 -7.95
CA TRP A 231 19.19 2.30 -9.33
C TRP A 231 20.62 2.81 -9.45
N VAL A 232 21.45 2.05 -10.17
CA VAL A 232 22.81 2.48 -10.54
C VAL A 232 22.71 3.66 -11.51
N THR A 233 23.43 4.74 -11.28
CA THR A 233 23.49 5.88 -12.20
C THR A 233 24.90 6.46 -12.28
N SER A 234 25.18 7.20 -13.34
CA SER A 234 26.41 7.99 -13.45
C SER A 234 26.13 9.30 -14.17
N GLN A 235 27.03 10.26 -14.01
CA GLN A 235 26.97 11.52 -14.74
C GLN A 235 26.96 11.33 -16.27
N ASN A 236 27.60 10.27 -16.76
CA ASN A 236 27.67 9.95 -18.20
C ASN A 236 26.48 9.11 -18.69
N LEU A 237 25.73 8.51 -17.76
CA LEU A 237 24.58 7.66 -18.03
C LEU A 237 23.45 7.99 -17.04
N PRO A 238 22.88 9.22 -17.13
CA PRO A 238 21.76 9.58 -16.27
C PRO A 238 20.56 8.69 -16.57
N ARG A 239 19.80 8.37 -15.53
CA ARG A 239 18.62 7.51 -15.63
C ARG A 239 17.34 8.27 -15.33
N PHE A 240 16.30 7.93 -16.06
CA PHE A 240 14.93 8.34 -15.82
C PHE A 240 14.20 7.16 -15.22
N VAL A 241 13.65 7.31 -14.02
CA VAL A 241 12.98 6.24 -13.30
C VAL A 241 11.56 6.66 -13.00
N ASN A 242 10.60 5.89 -13.50
CA ASN A 242 9.19 6.03 -13.13
C ASN A 242 8.86 4.96 -12.09
N VAL A 243 8.39 5.36 -10.91
CA VAL A 243 7.80 4.47 -9.92
C VAL A 243 6.30 4.67 -9.94
N PHE A 244 5.61 3.56 -10.18
CA PHE A 244 4.17 3.55 -10.28
C PHE A 244 3.53 3.01 -9.01
N MET A 245 2.60 3.78 -8.44
CA MET A 245 1.76 3.41 -7.31
C MET A 245 0.35 3.07 -7.76
N ARG A 246 -0.34 2.13 -7.12
CA ARG A 246 -1.74 1.78 -7.45
C ARG A 246 -2.62 1.86 -6.21
N ASN A 247 -3.88 2.23 -6.37
CA ASN A 247 -4.83 2.19 -5.26
C ASN A 247 -5.36 0.77 -5.04
N ASN A 248 -5.22 0.27 -3.83
CA ASN A 248 -5.84 -0.97 -3.40
C ASN A 248 -7.13 -0.64 -2.67
N TYR A 249 -8.21 -1.35 -3.04
CA TYR A 249 -9.52 -1.21 -2.43
C TYR A 249 -9.84 -2.50 -1.68
N VAL A 250 -10.16 -2.38 -0.40
CA VAL A 250 -10.68 -3.49 0.39
C VAL A 250 -12.10 -3.14 0.81
N GLU A 251 -13.06 -3.90 0.29
CA GLU A 251 -14.46 -3.82 0.65
C GLU A 251 -14.79 -4.96 1.61
N THR A 252 -15.11 -4.62 2.86
CA THR A 252 -15.42 -5.58 3.92
C THR A 252 -16.88 -5.45 4.31
N ASP A 253 -17.64 -6.54 4.24
CA ASP A 253 -18.97 -6.61 4.84
C ASP A 253 -18.85 -7.06 6.30
N VAL A 254 -19.15 -6.16 7.23
CA VAL A 254 -19.18 -6.47 8.68
C VAL A 254 -20.59 -6.69 9.21
N GLY A 255 -21.58 -6.75 8.32
CA GLY A 255 -22.99 -6.95 8.62
C GLY A 255 -23.31 -8.37 9.08
N TRP A 256 -24.10 -8.51 10.16
CA TRP A 256 -24.57 -9.80 10.66
C TRP A 256 -25.96 -10.20 10.12
N ILE A 257 -26.85 -9.23 9.99
CA ILE A 257 -28.25 -9.41 9.57
C ILE A 257 -28.52 -8.65 8.27
N THR A 258 -27.97 -7.44 8.16
CA THR A 258 -28.03 -6.58 6.97
C THR A 258 -26.62 -6.29 6.51
N GLN A 259 -26.42 -6.10 5.20
CA GLN A 259 -25.14 -5.70 4.63
C GLN A 259 -24.63 -4.41 5.27
N ASN A 260 -23.36 -4.40 5.67
CA ASN A 260 -22.65 -3.22 6.15
C ASN A 260 -21.25 -3.17 5.51
N LEU A 261 -21.20 -2.58 4.32
CA LEU A 261 -19.98 -2.47 3.53
C LEU A 261 -19.12 -1.30 4.00
N MET A 262 -17.87 -1.59 4.35
CA MET A 262 -16.82 -0.61 4.59
C MET A 262 -15.76 -0.71 3.49
N THR A 263 -15.33 0.44 2.94
CA THR A 263 -14.28 0.48 1.91
C THR A 263 -13.04 1.19 2.44
N ASN A 264 -11.92 0.48 2.49
CA ASN A 264 -10.61 1.02 2.82
C ASN A 264 -9.78 1.17 1.55
N ILE A 265 -9.05 2.29 1.42
CA ILE A 265 -8.27 2.63 0.22
C ILE A 265 -6.85 2.98 0.64
N TYR A 266 -5.87 2.29 0.08
CA TYR A 266 -4.46 2.58 0.33
C TYR A 266 -3.63 2.40 -0.95
N PRO A 267 -2.72 3.33 -1.28
CA PRO A 267 -1.80 3.12 -2.38
C PRO A 267 -0.72 2.11 -2.00
N SER A 268 -0.34 1.27 -2.95
CA SER A 268 0.85 0.42 -2.84
C SER A 268 1.77 0.65 -4.03
N TYR A 269 3.02 0.25 -3.88
CA TYR A 269 3.89 0.07 -5.03
C TYR A 269 3.26 -0.90 -6.05
N SER A 270 3.46 -0.61 -7.34
CA SER A 270 3.08 -1.49 -8.45
C SER A 270 4.31 -2.00 -9.18
N TYR A 271 5.05 -1.10 -9.84
CA TYR A 271 6.29 -1.42 -10.57
C TYR A 271 7.10 -0.16 -10.83
N ASP A 272 8.35 -0.32 -11.26
CA ASP A 272 9.20 0.74 -11.76
C ASP A 272 9.65 0.50 -13.22
N ASP A 273 9.84 1.58 -13.96
CA ASP A 273 10.44 1.58 -15.30
C ASP A 273 11.68 2.46 -15.31
N VAL A 274 12.73 2.00 -15.99
CA VAL A 274 14.05 2.63 -16.01
C VAL A 274 14.49 2.86 -17.45
N GLN A 275 14.72 4.13 -17.78
CA GLN A 275 15.18 4.55 -19.09
C GLN A 275 16.51 5.29 -18.98
N VAL A 276 17.36 5.15 -20.00
CA VAL A 276 18.63 5.91 -20.08
C VAL A 276 18.37 7.21 -20.84
N LEU A 277 18.73 8.34 -20.22
CA LEU A 277 18.64 9.65 -20.85
C LEU A 277 19.98 10.04 -21.49
N PHE A 278 19.93 10.66 -22.66
CA PHE A 278 21.09 11.28 -23.29
C PHE A 278 21.34 12.73 -22.81
N ARG A 279 20.55 13.26 -21.87
CA ARG A 279 20.72 14.62 -21.28
C ARG A 279 20.50 14.69 -19.76
N LEU A 280 21.16 15.68 -19.18
CA LEU A 280 21.62 15.89 -17.78
C LEU A 280 20.58 15.96 -16.64
N ALA A 281 19.78 14.93 -16.40
CA ALA A 281 19.14 14.79 -15.09
C ALA A 281 18.76 13.34 -14.79
N PHE A 282 19.00 12.90 -13.54
CA PHE A 282 18.21 11.81 -13.00
C PHE A 282 16.84 12.38 -12.62
N ILE A 283 15.79 11.80 -13.15
CA ILE A 283 14.41 12.20 -12.84
C ILE A 283 13.73 10.97 -12.30
N PHE A 284 13.31 11.06 -11.05
CA PHE A 284 12.36 10.13 -10.47
C PHE A 284 10.96 10.66 -10.71
N LEU A 285 10.01 9.79 -11.03
CA LEU A 285 8.61 10.12 -11.24
C LEU A 285 7.74 9.20 -10.40
N LEU A 286 7.00 9.76 -9.46
CA LEU A 286 5.98 9.02 -8.73
C LEU A 286 4.65 9.21 -9.45
N ILE A 287 4.21 8.16 -10.14
CA ILE A 287 3.00 8.16 -10.99
C ILE A 287 1.99 7.18 -10.41
N GLN A 288 0.71 7.49 -10.51
CA GLN A 288 -0.33 6.53 -10.13
C GLN A 288 -0.79 5.72 -11.35
N ASN A 289 -0.86 4.40 -11.21
CA ASN A 289 -1.16 3.45 -12.27
C ASN A 289 -2.53 2.78 -12.13
N ASN A 290 -3.02 2.36 -13.28
CA ASN A 290 -4.24 1.57 -13.43
C ASN A 290 -3.90 0.08 -13.47
N ILE A 291 -4.19 -0.63 -12.39
CA ILE A 291 -4.43 -2.08 -12.46
C ILE A 291 -5.74 -2.35 -11.72
#